data_AF-A0A923VHX9-F1
#
_entry.id   AF-A0A923VHX9-F1
#
_cell.length_a   1.000
_cell.length_b   1.000
_cell.length_c   1.000
_cell.angle_alpha   90.00
_cell.angle_beta   90.00
_cell.angle_gamma   90.00
#
_symmetry.space_group_name_H-M   'P 1'
#
loop_
_entity.id
_entity.type
_entity.pdbx_description
1 polymer ?
#
loop_
_entity_poly.entity_id
_entity_poly.type
_entity_poly.pdbx_seq_one_letter_code
_entity_poly.pdbx_strand_id
1 'polypeptide(L)'
;MKHTLLFICFIGVLVAACKGQRLTVDNLLTAAASSKSKFDGYLLKNGYGITKKDQFGDTILSTYEYRPYHNKKDKALPTHPDSSTHFFCRSDVNGSSCITYQTSSLAEFTQLANQFKIEGFTSHKSIDSLVKSPLIFQHRDMRAIAYFKKDDIFKMYCIQVQKQQSVDSKNLRYADDLLAFTSQEYLEFYFGKENVKEDTYYFPDKESAKCTVLFYNTERQVVFIWQDQENSCTIRHLLFGGQQSLESLKDNDAFIAENKWRLKSGIRAGMTLVELRRLNKADFEFNGGRSANPGVLTADNTGNINFIKEKVTLGCMNCSDNKFLTTTKISADEALTDERILFVLSIELNP
;
A
#
# COMPACT_ATOMS: atom_id res chain seq x y z
N MET A 1 28.51 -59.29 -14.21
CA MET A 1 28.21 -58.25 -15.22
C MET A 1 26.86 -57.54 -15.04
N LYS A 2 25.76 -58.22 -14.66
CA LYS A 2 24.45 -57.55 -14.47
C LYS A 2 24.37 -56.55 -13.29
N HIS A 3 25.11 -56.79 -12.21
CA HIS A 3 25.11 -55.88 -11.04
C HIS A 3 25.90 -54.58 -11.28
N THR A 4 26.89 -54.59 -12.17
CA THR A 4 27.70 -53.41 -12.48
C THR A 4 26.94 -52.41 -13.36
N LEU A 5 26.07 -52.90 -14.26
CA LEU A 5 25.23 -52.05 -15.11
C LEU A 5 24.15 -51.30 -14.30
N LEU A 6 23.59 -51.96 -13.28
CA LEU A 6 22.53 -51.39 -12.43
C LEU A 6 23.07 -50.27 -11.53
N PHE A 7 24.33 -50.38 -11.09
CA PHE A 7 25.01 -49.36 -10.29
C PHE A 7 25.35 -48.10 -11.13
N ILE A 8 25.72 -48.28 -12.40
CA ILE A 8 25.99 -47.17 -13.33
C ILE A 8 24.68 -46.43 -13.70
N CYS A 9 23.57 -47.16 -13.89
CA CYS A 9 22.25 -46.53 -14.08
C CYS A 9 21.79 -45.75 -12.83
N PHE A 10 22.06 -46.25 -11.62
CA PHE A 10 21.69 -45.55 -10.38
C PHE A 10 22.51 -44.27 -10.17
N ILE A 11 23.81 -44.29 -10.52
CA ILE A 11 24.67 -43.09 -10.47
C ILE A 11 24.26 -42.08 -11.57
N GLY A 12 23.88 -42.54 -12.77
CA GLY A 12 23.39 -41.66 -13.84
C GLY A 12 22.09 -40.93 -13.50
N VAL A 13 21.19 -41.54 -12.71
CA VAL A 13 19.95 -40.91 -12.22
C VAL A 13 20.21 -39.98 -11.03
N LEU A 14 21.18 -40.29 -10.17
CA LEU A 14 21.55 -39.43 -9.03
C LEU A 14 22.28 -38.14 -9.45
N VAL A 15 23.04 -38.15 -10.55
CA VAL A 15 23.72 -36.94 -11.08
C VAL A 15 22.75 -36.01 -11.82
N ALA A 16 21.55 -36.47 -12.18
CA ALA A 16 20.52 -35.65 -12.83
C ALA A 16 19.67 -34.81 -11.85
N ALA A 17 19.81 -35.00 -10.53
CA ALA A 17 18.84 -34.51 -9.54
C ALA A 17 19.19 -33.19 -8.83
N CYS A 18 20.25 -32.48 -9.23
CA CYS A 18 20.57 -31.16 -8.68
C CYS A 18 20.74 -30.10 -9.78
N LYS A 19 19.82 -30.07 -10.75
CA LYS A 19 19.61 -28.85 -11.53
C LYS A 19 18.80 -27.91 -10.65
N GLY A 20 19.40 -26.79 -10.22
CA GLY A 20 18.68 -25.75 -9.51
C GLY A 20 17.39 -25.44 -10.27
N GLN A 21 16.23 -25.65 -9.63
CA GLN A 21 14.96 -25.41 -10.29
C GLN A 21 14.89 -23.94 -10.73
N ARG A 22 14.52 -23.72 -11.99
CA ARG A 22 14.27 -22.38 -12.53
C ARG A 22 13.24 -21.71 -11.63
N LEU A 23 13.57 -20.52 -11.12
CA LEU A 23 12.67 -19.77 -10.26
C LEU A 23 11.39 -19.41 -11.02
N THR A 24 10.24 -19.66 -10.40
CA THR A 24 8.92 -19.30 -10.93
C THR A 24 8.28 -18.20 -10.09
N VAL A 25 7.28 -17.52 -10.64
CA VAL A 25 6.47 -16.56 -9.87
C VAL A 25 5.78 -17.24 -8.69
N ASP A 26 5.22 -18.45 -8.87
CA ASP A 26 4.62 -19.22 -7.79
C ASP A 26 5.58 -19.46 -6.61
N ASN A 27 6.84 -19.79 -6.90
CA ASN A 27 7.87 -19.95 -5.87
C ASN A 27 8.11 -18.64 -5.10
N LEU A 28 8.10 -17.48 -5.79
CA LEU A 28 8.25 -16.16 -5.17
C LEU A 28 7.05 -15.79 -4.30
N LEU A 29 5.83 -16.05 -4.77
CA LEU A 29 4.60 -15.78 -4.04
C LEU A 29 4.50 -16.66 -2.79
N THR A 30 4.80 -17.96 -2.94
CA THR A 30 4.85 -18.90 -1.83
C THR A 30 5.92 -18.52 -0.82
N ALA A 31 7.10 -18.09 -1.29
CA ALA A 31 8.17 -17.58 -0.44
C ALA A 31 7.73 -16.35 0.37
N ALA A 32 7.11 -15.37 -0.28
CA ALA A 32 6.61 -14.15 0.38
C ALA A 32 5.51 -14.44 1.41
N ALA A 33 4.69 -15.47 1.19
CA ALA A 33 3.67 -15.92 2.13
C ALA A 33 4.22 -16.81 3.27
N SER A 34 5.49 -17.23 3.22
CA SER A 34 6.04 -18.23 4.13
C SER A 34 6.78 -17.63 5.33
N SER A 35 6.76 -18.37 6.44
CA SER A 35 7.58 -18.02 7.61
C SER A 35 9.07 -18.08 7.28
N LYS A 36 9.89 -17.32 8.02
CA LYS A 36 11.34 -17.26 7.83
C LYS A 36 12.01 -18.64 7.74
N SER A 37 11.68 -19.54 8.67
CA SER A 37 12.24 -20.88 8.68
C SER A 37 11.88 -21.71 7.44
N LYS A 38 10.64 -21.58 6.92
CA LYS A 38 10.22 -22.26 5.69
C LYS A 38 10.94 -21.71 4.47
N PHE A 39 11.10 -20.38 4.40
CA PHE A 39 11.84 -19.71 3.33
C PHE A 39 13.32 -20.12 3.32
N ASP A 40 13.98 -20.06 4.48
CA ASP A 40 15.39 -20.46 4.64
C ASP A 40 15.59 -21.93 4.22
N GLY A 41 14.68 -22.82 4.67
CA GLY A 41 14.71 -24.23 4.29
C GLY A 41 14.49 -24.45 2.80
N TYR A 42 13.61 -23.68 2.16
CA TYR A 42 13.41 -23.72 0.71
C TYR A 42 14.67 -23.29 -0.05
N LEU A 43 15.29 -22.17 0.34
CA LEU A 43 16.50 -21.67 -0.31
C LEU A 43 17.68 -22.64 -0.17
N LEU A 44 17.90 -23.18 1.03
CA LEU A 44 18.95 -24.18 1.28
C LEU A 44 18.78 -25.44 0.42
N LYS A 45 17.54 -25.95 0.30
CA LYS A 45 17.23 -27.10 -0.57
C LYS A 45 17.50 -26.83 -2.05
N ASN A 46 17.43 -25.56 -2.46
CA ASN A 46 17.67 -25.13 -3.84
C ASN A 46 19.12 -24.63 -4.08
N GLY A 47 20.05 -24.91 -3.16
CA GLY A 47 21.47 -24.60 -3.34
C GLY A 47 21.86 -23.15 -3.02
N TYR A 48 20.99 -22.38 -2.36
CA TYR A 48 21.30 -21.03 -1.91
C TYR A 48 21.85 -21.05 -0.48
N GLY A 49 22.93 -20.30 -0.26
CA GLY A 49 23.53 -20.12 1.07
C GLY A 49 23.47 -18.66 1.49
N ILE A 50 23.30 -18.41 2.79
CA ILE A 50 23.37 -17.05 3.34
C ILE A 50 24.81 -16.53 3.18
N THR A 51 24.95 -15.34 2.60
CA THR A 51 26.24 -14.63 2.45
C THR A 51 26.35 -13.41 3.33
N LYS A 52 25.24 -12.71 3.58
CA LYS A 52 25.21 -11.50 4.39
C LYS A 52 23.98 -11.44 5.27
N LYS A 53 24.15 -10.89 6.47
CA LYS A 53 23.05 -10.47 7.36
C LYS A 53 23.35 -9.07 7.87
N ASP A 54 22.50 -8.12 7.52
CA ASP A 54 22.56 -6.74 8.01
C ASP A 54 21.32 -6.45 8.88
N GLN A 55 21.45 -5.51 9.82
CA GLN A 55 20.34 -5.01 10.62
C GLN A 55 20.28 -3.48 10.51
N PHE A 56 19.11 -2.96 10.13
CA PHE A 56 18.83 -1.54 9.99
C PHE A 56 17.59 -1.20 10.83
N GLY A 57 17.82 -0.72 12.06
CA GLY A 57 16.74 -0.56 13.06
C GLY A 57 16.02 -1.89 13.31
N ASP A 58 14.72 -1.91 13.07
CA ASP A 58 13.86 -3.10 13.22
C ASP A 58 13.85 -4.00 11.97
N THR A 59 14.59 -3.63 10.93
CA THR A 59 14.65 -4.41 9.68
C THR A 59 15.87 -5.33 9.68
N ILE A 60 15.65 -6.64 9.54
CA ILE A 60 16.71 -7.63 9.31
C ILE A 60 16.77 -7.93 7.82
N LEU A 61 17.93 -7.68 7.21
CA LEU A 61 18.21 -8.01 5.81
C LEU A 61 19.07 -9.26 5.75
N SER A 62 18.57 -10.34 5.16
CA SER A 62 19.37 -11.55 4.89
C SER A 62 19.55 -11.73 3.38
N THR A 63 20.81 -11.78 2.93
CA THR A 63 21.17 -12.01 1.53
C THR A 63 21.60 -13.45 1.33
N TYR A 64 21.05 -14.09 0.32
CA TYR A 64 21.33 -15.47 -0.06
C TYR A 64 21.84 -15.48 -1.50
N GLU A 65 22.93 -16.21 -1.72
CA GLU A 65 23.56 -16.38 -3.03
C GLU A 65 23.54 -17.84 -3.43
N TYR A 66 23.36 -18.08 -4.73
CA TYR A 66 23.48 -19.41 -5.29
C TYR A 66 24.93 -19.91 -5.15
N ARG A 67 25.12 -21.03 -4.45
CA ARG A 67 26.41 -21.71 -4.34
C ARG A 67 26.32 -23.03 -5.08
N PRO A 68 26.85 -23.14 -6.32
CA PRO A 68 26.91 -24.43 -6.97
C PRO A 68 27.71 -25.39 -6.07
N TYR A 69 27.16 -26.60 -5.84
CA TYR A 69 27.81 -27.60 -5.02
C TYR A 69 29.09 -28.07 -5.73
N HIS A 70 30.24 -27.54 -5.30
CA HIS A 70 31.53 -28.01 -5.78
C HIS A 70 31.89 -29.32 -5.09
N ASN A 71 31.91 -30.41 -5.85
CA ASN A 71 32.62 -31.60 -5.42
C ASN A 71 34.09 -31.21 -5.22
N LYS A 72 34.66 -31.49 -4.03
CA LYS A 72 36.05 -31.18 -3.65
C LYS A 72 37.13 -31.70 -4.62
N LYS A 73 36.77 -32.50 -5.62
CA LYS A 73 37.66 -33.05 -6.65
C LYS A 73 37.68 -32.28 -7.96
N ASP A 74 36.69 -31.43 -8.24
CA ASP A 74 36.66 -30.59 -9.44
C ASP A 74 37.07 -29.16 -9.08
N LYS A 75 38.37 -28.88 -9.24
CA LYS A 75 38.95 -27.52 -9.13
C LYS A 75 38.72 -26.65 -10.37
N ALA A 76 37.95 -27.12 -11.35
CA ALA A 76 37.58 -26.30 -12.49
C ALA A 76 36.48 -25.33 -12.06
N LEU A 77 36.74 -24.02 -12.19
CA LEU A 77 35.67 -23.02 -12.18
C LEU A 77 34.61 -23.47 -13.20
N PRO A 78 33.31 -23.43 -12.87
CA PRO A 78 32.30 -23.61 -13.88
C PRO A 78 32.25 -22.30 -14.67
N THR A 79 33.02 -22.21 -15.75
CA THR A 79 32.73 -21.29 -16.85
C THR A 79 31.52 -21.82 -17.59
N HIS A 80 30.34 -21.70 -16.97
CA HIS A 80 29.08 -21.94 -17.67
C HIS A 80 28.67 -20.66 -18.43
N PRO A 81 28.17 -20.76 -19.68
CA PRO A 81 27.85 -19.60 -20.52
C PRO A 81 26.58 -18.81 -20.13
N ASP A 82 25.86 -19.24 -19.08
CA ASP A 82 24.68 -18.58 -18.50
C ASP A 82 25.00 -18.06 -17.09
N SER A 83 26.08 -17.26 -16.95
CA SER A 83 26.58 -16.72 -15.67
C SER A 83 25.69 -15.64 -15.06
N SER A 84 24.37 -15.86 -14.97
CA SER A 84 23.49 -14.95 -14.26
C SER A 84 23.70 -15.09 -12.76
N THR A 85 24.00 -13.98 -12.09
CA THR A 85 24.14 -13.95 -10.63
C THR A 85 22.76 -13.80 -10.00
N HIS A 86 22.44 -14.66 -9.03
CA HIS A 86 21.14 -14.70 -8.37
C HIS A 86 21.27 -14.38 -6.89
N PHE A 87 20.47 -13.42 -6.43
CA PHE A 87 20.38 -13.06 -5.02
C PHE A 87 18.93 -13.08 -4.54
N PHE A 88 18.74 -13.56 -3.32
CA PHE A 88 17.51 -13.32 -2.57
C PHE A 88 17.81 -12.40 -1.40
N CYS A 89 16.96 -11.41 -1.19
CA CYS A 89 16.93 -10.63 0.02
C CYS A 89 15.58 -10.85 0.71
N ARG A 90 15.59 -11.12 2.01
CA ARG A 90 14.40 -11.04 2.85
C ARG A 90 14.51 -9.84 3.76
N SER A 91 13.47 -9.02 3.81
CA SER A 91 13.27 -8.00 4.83
C SER A 91 11.94 -8.24 5.54
N ASP A 92 11.94 -8.05 6.85
CA ASP A 92 10.73 -8.04 7.66
C ASP A 92 10.58 -6.61 8.21
N VAL A 93 9.52 -5.90 7.83
CA VAL A 93 9.26 -4.51 8.24
C VAL A 93 7.85 -4.42 8.80
N ASN A 94 7.70 -4.00 10.06
CA ASN A 94 6.40 -3.85 10.74
C ASN A 94 5.51 -5.11 10.64
N GLY A 95 6.12 -6.30 10.76
CA GLY A 95 5.40 -7.57 10.65
C GLY A 95 5.04 -8.01 9.23
N SER A 96 5.34 -7.21 8.21
CA SER A 96 5.21 -7.60 6.81
C SER A 96 6.52 -8.17 6.28
N SER A 97 6.47 -9.39 5.74
CA SER A 97 7.61 -10.02 5.08
C SER A 97 7.66 -9.62 3.60
N CYS A 98 8.85 -9.23 3.17
CA CYS A 98 9.15 -8.82 1.82
C CYS A 98 10.33 -9.65 1.29
N ILE A 99 10.18 -10.18 0.08
CA ILE A 99 11.21 -10.97 -0.59
C ILE A 99 11.61 -10.23 -1.86
N THR A 100 12.90 -9.93 -2.01
CA THR A 100 13.46 -9.38 -3.24
C THR A 100 14.29 -10.44 -3.92
N TYR A 101 13.89 -10.80 -5.13
CA TYR A 101 14.72 -11.57 -6.05
C TYR A 101 15.54 -10.62 -6.92
N GLN A 102 16.82 -10.95 -7.14
CA GLN A 102 17.70 -10.19 -8.01
C GLN A 102 18.42 -11.12 -8.99
N THR A 103 18.48 -10.72 -10.26
CA THR A 103 19.18 -11.42 -11.33
C THR A 103 19.94 -10.43 -12.21
N SER A 104 21.10 -10.83 -12.75
CA SER A 104 21.78 -10.06 -13.80
C SER A 104 21.20 -10.34 -15.20
N SER A 105 20.30 -11.33 -15.35
CA SER A 105 19.69 -11.70 -16.62
C SER A 105 18.39 -10.93 -16.91
N LEU A 106 18.42 -10.09 -17.96
CA LEU A 106 17.22 -9.42 -18.46
C LEU A 106 16.16 -10.41 -18.99
N ALA A 107 16.59 -11.49 -19.63
CA ALA A 107 15.68 -12.49 -20.20
C ALA A 107 14.86 -13.18 -19.11
N GLU A 108 15.52 -13.56 -18.01
CA GLU A 108 14.88 -14.15 -16.84
C GLU A 108 13.92 -13.17 -16.17
N PHE A 109 14.36 -11.94 -15.93
CA PHE A 109 13.52 -10.89 -15.38
C PHE A 109 12.25 -10.65 -16.22
N THR A 110 12.41 -10.55 -17.54
CA THR A 110 11.29 -10.32 -18.47
C THR A 110 10.31 -11.50 -18.46
N GLN A 111 10.82 -12.73 -18.39
CA GLN A 111 9.98 -13.91 -18.27
C GLN A 111 9.17 -13.89 -16.97
N LEU A 112 9.80 -13.58 -15.83
CA LEU A 112 9.10 -13.48 -14.54
C LEU A 112 8.03 -12.39 -14.58
N ALA A 113 8.35 -11.21 -15.10
CA ALA A 113 7.40 -10.11 -15.25
C ALA A 113 6.19 -10.49 -16.11
N ASN A 114 6.40 -11.23 -17.20
CA ASN A 114 5.31 -11.76 -18.02
C ASN A 114 4.50 -12.84 -17.30
N GLN A 115 5.16 -13.70 -16.52
CA GLN A 115 4.48 -14.72 -15.74
C GLN A 115 3.57 -14.11 -14.67
N PHE A 116 3.92 -13.00 -14.03
CA PHE A 116 3.01 -12.30 -13.11
C PHE A 116 1.67 -11.96 -13.77
N LYS A 117 1.67 -11.50 -15.02
CA LYS A 117 0.43 -11.22 -15.77
C LYS A 117 -0.39 -12.48 -16.03
N ILE A 118 0.28 -13.61 -16.31
CA ILE A 118 -0.37 -14.92 -16.51
C ILE A 118 -1.03 -15.38 -15.20
N GLU A 119 -0.40 -15.14 -14.06
CA GLU A 119 -0.93 -15.44 -12.72
C GLU A 119 -2.03 -14.46 -12.26
N GLY A 120 -2.49 -13.56 -13.12
CA GLY A 120 -3.60 -12.65 -12.85
C GLY A 120 -3.22 -11.32 -12.21
N PHE A 121 -1.93 -10.99 -12.13
CA PHE A 121 -1.52 -9.66 -11.66
C PHE A 121 -1.81 -8.58 -12.70
N THR A 122 -2.38 -7.48 -12.22
CA THR A 122 -2.63 -6.28 -13.02
C THR A 122 -1.41 -5.36 -12.95
N SER A 123 -1.10 -4.72 -14.09
CA SER A 123 -0.05 -3.68 -14.18
C SER A 123 -0.41 -2.72 -15.31
N HIS A 124 -0.35 -1.42 -15.03
CA HIS A 124 -0.75 -0.37 -15.98
C HIS A 124 0.40 0.06 -16.91
N LYS A 125 1.64 -0.38 -16.62
CA LYS A 125 2.83 -0.05 -17.40
C LYS A 125 3.31 -1.21 -18.27
N SER A 126 3.82 -0.87 -19.45
CA SER A 126 4.59 -1.82 -20.27
C SER A 126 5.97 -2.06 -19.66
N ILE A 127 6.58 -3.21 -19.96
CA ILE A 127 7.94 -3.53 -19.48
C ILE A 127 8.97 -2.49 -19.97
N ASP A 128 8.75 -1.88 -21.14
CA ASP A 128 9.62 -0.83 -21.69
C ASP A 128 9.68 0.42 -20.79
N SER A 129 8.67 0.63 -19.95
CA SER A 129 8.61 1.75 -19.01
C SER A 129 9.57 1.61 -17.82
N LEU A 130 10.16 0.42 -17.63
CA LEU A 130 11.10 0.13 -16.54
C LEU A 130 12.30 1.08 -16.52
N VAL A 131 12.69 1.64 -17.68
CA VAL A 131 13.80 2.60 -17.81
C VAL A 131 13.54 3.87 -17.00
N LYS A 132 12.27 4.28 -16.86
CA LYS A 132 11.88 5.55 -16.23
C LYS A 132 11.36 5.35 -14.81
N SER A 133 10.64 4.26 -14.56
CA SER A 133 10.00 4.01 -13.27
C SER A 133 9.83 2.52 -13.01
N PRO A 134 9.78 2.09 -11.73
CA PRO A 134 9.41 0.72 -11.38
C PRO A 134 8.06 0.31 -11.98
N LEU A 135 7.92 -0.99 -12.30
CA LEU A 135 6.64 -1.61 -12.65
C LEU A 135 6.01 -2.15 -11.39
N ILE A 136 4.72 -1.86 -11.20
CA ILE A 136 3.95 -2.36 -10.07
C ILE A 136 2.97 -3.39 -10.61
N PHE A 137 2.95 -4.56 -9.96
CA PHE A 137 2.03 -5.65 -10.19
C PHE A 137 1.21 -5.85 -8.93
N GLN A 138 -0.11 -5.96 -9.08
CA GLN A 138 -1.02 -6.13 -7.95
C GLN A 138 -1.97 -7.29 -8.22
N HIS A 139 -2.17 -8.13 -7.21
CA HIS A 139 -3.18 -9.18 -7.25
C HIS A 139 -3.60 -9.51 -5.84
N ARG A 140 -4.87 -9.30 -5.50
CA ARG A 140 -5.40 -9.60 -4.17
C ARG A 140 -4.59 -8.92 -3.04
N ASP A 141 -4.08 -9.69 -2.09
CA ASP A 141 -3.24 -9.25 -0.98
C ASP A 141 -1.73 -9.26 -1.32
N MET A 142 -1.36 -9.39 -2.59
CA MET A 142 0.03 -9.42 -3.05
C MET A 142 0.36 -8.21 -3.89
N ARG A 143 1.56 -7.67 -3.67
CA ARG A 143 2.16 -6.63 -4.51
C ARG A 143 3.55 -7.06 -4.92
N ALA A 144 3.87 -6.92 -6.20
CA ALA A 144 5.22 -7.06 -6.71
C ALA A 144 5.68 -5.76 -7.37
N ILE A 145 6.91 -5.34 -7.07
CA ILE A 145 7.55 -4.16 -7.63
C ILE A 145 8.79 -4.63 -8.38
N ALA A 146 8.80 -4.42 -9.69
CA ALA A 146 9.91 -4.75 -10.56
C ALA A 146 10.69 -3.47 -10.90
N TYR A 147 12.00 -3.48 -10.69
CA TYR A 147 12.89 -2.35 -10.94
C TYR A 147 14.29 -2.87 -11.30
N PHE A 148 15.21 -1.98 -11.66
CA PHE A 148 16.63 -2.34 -11.71
C PHE A 148 17.43 -1.40 -10.82
N LYS A 149 18.52 -1.93 -10.27
CA LYS A 149 19.57 -1.17 -9.61
C LYS A 149 20.78 -1.16 -10.52
N LYS A 150 21.39 0.00 -10.68
CA LYS A 150 22.70 0.11 -11.30
C LYS A 150 23.69 0.29 -10.16
N ASP A 151 24.51 -0.73 -9.95
CA ASP A 151 25.75 -0.59 -9.19
C ASP A 151 26.86 -0.19 -10.16
N ASP A 152 27.98 0.36 -9.69
CA ASP A 152 29.04 0.95 -10.53
C ASP A 152 29.58 -0.02 -11.59
N ILE A 153 29.43 -1.33 -11.36
CA ILE A 153 29.99 -2.39 -12.21
C ILE A 153 28.89 -3.21 -12.92
N PHE A 154 27.67 -3.30 -12.36
CA PHE A 154 26.63 -4.21 -12.89
C PHE A 154 25.21 -3.65 -12.78
N LYS A 155 24.38 -3.97 -13.79
CA LYS A 155 22.93 -3.75 -13.75
C LYS A 155 22.25 -4.99 -13.17
N MET A 156 21.56 -4.82 -12.05
CA MET A 156 20.82 -5.87 -11.38
C MET A 156 19.32 -5.64 -11.53
N TYR A 157 18.61 -6.62 -12.07
CA TYR A 157 17.16 -6.61 -12.20
C TYR A 157 16.54 -7.21 -10.94
N CYS A 158 15.58 -6.50 -10.36
CA CYS A 158 15.01 -6.82 -9.07
C CYS A 158 13.49 -6.99 -9.17
N ILE A 159 12.96 -8.01 -8.52
CA ILE A 159 11.52 -8.18 -8.28
C ILE A 159 11.31 -8.31 -6.78
N GLN A 160 10.68 -7.31 -6.20
CA GLN A 160 10.32 -7.27 -4.79
C GLN A 160 8.86 -7.70 -4.64
N VAL A 161 8.61 -8.80 -3.95
CA VAL A 161 7.28 -9.34 -3.67
C VAL A 161 6.98 -9.15 -2.19
N GLN A 162 5.81 -8.58 -1.91
CA GLN A 162 5.31 -8.34 -0.57
C GLN A 162 3.88 -8.86 -0.46
N LYS A 163 3.64 -9.62 0.62
CA LYS A 163 2.28 -9.93 1.06
C LYS A 163 1.80 -8.81 1.97
N GLN A 164 0.66 -8.21 1.65
CA GLN A 164 0.03 -7.21 2.50
C GLN A 164 -0.46 -7.87 3.79
N GLN A 165 -0.37 -7.13 4.90
CA GLN A 165 -0.78 -7.64 6.20
C GLN A 165 -2.28 -7.93 6.20
N SER A 166 -2.66 -9.15 6.56
CA SER A 166 -4.07 -9.51 6.68
C SER A 166 -4.73 -8.68 7.78
N VAL A 167 -5.76 -7.92 7.39
CA VAL A 167 -6.60 -7.17 8.32
C VAL A 167 -7.70 -8.10 8.82
N ASP A 168 -7.77 -8.36 10.12
CA ASP A 168 -8.88 -9.12 10.71
C ASP A 168 -10.15 -8.29 10.64
N SER A 169 -11.20 -8.83 10.00
CA SER A 169 -12.48 -8.15 9.79
C SER A 169 -13.17 -7.78 11.10
N LYS A 170 -12.89 -8.51 12.19
CA LYS A 170 -13.38 -8.19 13.54
C LYS A 170 -12.74 -6.94 14.14
N ASN A 171 -11.60 -6.52 13.59
CA ASN A 171 -10.81 -5.40 14.08
C ASN A 171 -11.05 -4.11 13.29
N LEU A 172 -11.79 -4.13 12.18
CA LEU A 172 -12.18 -2.92 11.45
C LEU A 172 -13.24 -2.14 12.22
N ARG A 173 -12.80 -1.20 13.08
CA ARG A 173 -13.68 -0.41 13.96
C ARG A 173 -13.60 1.08 13.70
N TYR A 174 -12.49 1.56 13.16
CA TYR A 174 -12.20 2.97 12.93
C TYR A 174 -11.81 3.20 11.47
N ALA A 175 -12.01 4.43 10.97
CA ALA A 175 -11.52 4.80 9.64
C ALA A 175 -10.00 4.67 9.53
N ASP A 176 -9.26 4.87 10.63
CA ASP A 176 -7.82 4.61 10.70
C ASP A 176 -7.44 3.19 10.28
N ASP A 177 -8.29 2.20 10.54
CA ASP A 177 -8.00 0.81 10.21
C ASP A 177 -8.06 0.58 8.68
N LEU A 178 -8.73 1.47 7.94
CA LEU A 178 -8.78 1.44 6.49
C LEU A 178 -7.46 1.88 5.83
N LEU A 179 -6.55 2.54 6.57
CA LEU A 179 -5.23 2.90 6.06
C LEU A 179 -4.36 1.67 5.74
N ALA A 180 -4.71 0.50 6.27
CA ALA A 180 -4.06 -0.77 5.93
C ALA A 180 -4.31 -1.21 4.48
N PHE A 181 -5.37 -0.70 3.82
CA PHE A 181 -5.70 -1.06 2.44
C PHE A 181 -4.96 -0.16 1.45
N THR A 182 -3.74 -0.54 1.12
CA THR A 182 -2.80 0.31 0.37
C THR A 182 -3.04 0.38 -1.15
N SER A 183 -4.06 -0.31 -1.66
CA SER A 183 -4.44 -0.26 -3.08
C SER A 183 -5.89 -0.65 -3.34
N GLN A 184 -6.40 -0.24 -4.50
CA GLN A 184 -7.73 -0.61 -4.97
C GLN A 184 -7.88 -2.14 -5.13
N GLU A 185 -6.90 -2.82 -5.72
CA GLU A 185 -6.92 -4.28 -5.88
C GLU A 185 -7.10 -4.99 -4.53
N TYR A 186 -6.46 -4.47 -3.47
CA TYR A 186 -6.58 -5.05 -2.14
C TYR A 186 -7.95 -4.76 -1.51
N LEU A 187 -8.52 -3.57 -1.76
CA LEU A 187 -9.90 -3.26 -1.37
C LEU A 187 -10.91 -4.20 -2.04
N GLU A 188 -10.81 -4.40 -3.36
CA GLU A 188 -11.70 -5.28 -4.11
C GLU A 188 -11.62 -6.72 -3.62
N PHE A 189 -10.41 -7.22 -3.35
CA PHE A 189 -10.22 -8.55 -2.82
C PHE A 189 -10.84 -8.74 -1.43
N TYR A 190 -10.72 -7.73 -0.57
CA TYR A 190 -11.16 -7.84 0.82
C TYR A 190 -12.66 -7.56 1.01
N PHE A 191 -13.17 -6.50 0.38
CA PHE A 191 -14.56 -6.06 0.55
C PHE A 191 -15.49 -6.56 -0.56
N GLY A 192 -14.96 -7.17 -1.62
CA GLY A 192 -15.73 -7.54 -2.81
C GLY A 192 -15.81 -6.39 -3.80
N LYS A 193 -15.66 -6.71 -5.08
CA LYS A 193 -15.66 -5.74 -6.18
C LYS A 193 -16.95 -4.95 -6.27
N GLU A 194 -18.08 -5.53 -5.89
CA GLU A 194 -19.39 -4.90 -5.84
C GLU A 194 -19.48 -3.74 -4.83
N ASN A 195 -18.61 -3.74 -3.81
CA ASN A 195 -18.56 -2.70 -2.78
C ASN A 195 -17.52 -1.61 -3.09
N VAL A 196 -16.78 -1.73 -4.20
CA VAL A 196 -15.67 -0.86 -4.57
C VAL A 196 -15.94 -0.27 -5.95
N LYS A 197 -15.94 1.06 -6.04
CA LYS A 197 -16.24 1.79 -7.28
C LYS A 197 -15.11 2.74 -7.63
N GLU A 198 -14.66 2.72 -8.88
CA GLU A 198 -13.76 3.74 -9.41
C GLU A 198 -14.53 5.04 -9.68
N ASP A 199 -13.95 6.18 -9.32
CA ASP A 199 -14.56 7.49 -9.52
C ASP A 199 -13.50 8.59 -9.68
N THR A 200 -13.95 9.81 -9.98
CA THR A 200 -13.11 11.01 -10.00
C THR A 200 -13.57 11.98 -8.92
N TYR A 201 -12.64 12.41 -8.07
CA TYR A 201 -12.86 13.42 -7.05
C TYR A 201 -12.42 14.80 -7.55
N TYR A 202 -13.23 15.82 -7.31
CA TYR A 202 -12.92 17.21 -7.65
C TYR A 202 -12.57 18.01 -6.41
N PHE A 203 -11.35 18.56 -6.38
CA PHE A 203 -10.93 19.47 -5.33
C PHE A 203 -11.48 20.89 -5.59
N PRO A 204 -11.64 21.70 -4.52
CA PRO A 204 -12.07 23.10 -4.65
C PRO A 204 -11.23 23.92 -5.63
N ASP A 205 -9.93 23.63 -5.72
CA ASP A 205 -8.95 24.37 -6.56
C ASP A 205 -8.99 23.95 -8.04
N LYS A 206 -10.08 23.32 -8.49
CA LYS A 206 -10.28 22.79 -9.86
C LYS A 206 -9.33 21.66 -10.27
N GLU A 207 -8.55 21.13 -9.33
CA GLU A 207 -7.83 19.88 -9.52
C GLU A 207 -8.79 18.70 -9.45
N SER A 208 -8.44 17.59 -10.11
CA SER A 208 -9.17 16.33 -9.99
C SER A 208 -8.20 15.17 -9.80
N ALA A 209 -8.66 14.14 -9.11
CA ALA A 209 -7.90 12.91 -8.91
C ALA A 209 -8.82 11.70 -9.10
N LYS A 210 -8.29 10.66 -9.71
CA LYS A 210 -8.87 9.32 -9.63
C LYS A 210 -8.91 8.88 -8.18
N CYS A 211 -10.04 8.30 -7.81
CA CYS A 211 -10.28 7.82 -6.47
C CYS A 211 -11.04 6.51 -6.52
N THR A 212 -11.05 5.84 -5.38
CA THR A 212 -11.83 4.63 -5.18
C THR A 212 -12.84 4.88 -4.07
N VAL A 213 -14.11 4.61 -4.32
CA VAL A 213 -15.19 4.76 -3.36
C VAL A 213 -15.57 3.39 -2.82
N LEU A 214 -15.38 3.20 -1.52
CA LEU A 214 -15.79 2.01 -0.78
C LEU A 214 -17.21 2.23 -0.23
N PHE A 215 -18.07 1.22 -0.35
CA PHE A 215 -19.49 1.24 0.05
C PHE A 215 -20.26 2.44 -0.51
N TYR A 216 -20.17 2.63 -1.83
CA TYR A 216 -20.80 3.72 -2.56
C TYR A 216 -22.29 3.89 -2.22
N ASN A 217 -22.70 5.13 -1.95
CA ASN A 217 -24.06 5.53 -1.60
C ASN A 217 -24.62 4.82 -0.34
N THR A 218 -23.76 4.60 0.65
CA THR A 218 -24.17 4.08 1.97
C THR A 218 -23.63 4.96 3.09
N GLU A 219 -24.20 4.79 4.29
CA GLU A 219 -23.67 5.38 5.54
C GLU A 219 -22.24 4.93 5.90
N ARG A 220 -21.66 3.96 5.19
CA ARG A 220 -20.27 3.52 5.36
C ARG A 220 -19.36 3.99 4.22
N GLN A 221 -19.80 4.93 3.39
CA GLN A 221 -19.00 5.40 2.26
C GLN A 221 -17.66 5.99 2.72
N VAL A 222 -16.58 5.61 2.04
CA VAL A 222 -15.24 6.20 2.20
C VAL A 222 -14.62 6.38 0.83
N VAL A 223 -13.99 7.54 0.61
CA VAL A 223 -13.29 7.85 -0.63
C VAL A 223 -11.79 7.76 -0.38
N PHE A 224 -11.11 6.92 -1.17
CA PHE A 224 -9.67 6.77 -1.19
C PHE A 224 -9.11 7.63 -2.32
N ILE A 225 -8.35 8.67 -1.97
CA ILE A 225 -7.55 9.43 -2.94
C ILE A 225 -6.17 8.79 -2.98
N TRP A 226 -5.75 8.31 -4.14
CA TRP A 226 -4.45 7.66 -4.31
C TRP A 226 -3.33 8.68 -4.56
N GLN A 227 -2.13 8.41 -4.08
CA GLN A 227 -0.93 9.16 -4.44
C GLN A 227 -0.40 8.68 -5.80
N ASP A 228 -0.36 7.37 -6.01
CA ASP A 228 -0.10 6.78 -7.33
C ASP A 228 -1.43 6.59 -8.07
N GLN A 229 -1.77 7.61 -8.86
CA GLN A 229 -2.98 7.70 -9.67
C GLN A 229 -3.01 6.72 -10.85
N GLU A 230 -1.85 6.23 -11.27
CA GLU A 230 -1.74 5.32 -12.40
C GLU A 230 -2.00 3.87 -11.97
N ASN A 231 -1.51 3.49 -10.78
CA ASN A 231 -1.68 2.15 -10.23
C ASN A 231 -2.75 2.06 -9.13
N SER A 232 -3.47 3.14 -8.86
CA SER A 232 -4.47 3.24 -7.77
C SER A 232 -3.97 2.65 -6.45
N CYS A 233 -2.76 3.07 -6.05
CA CYS A 233 -2.09 2.58 -4.85
C CYS A 233 -1.39 3.70 -4.09
N THR A 234 -1.00 3.40 -2.84
CA THR A 234 -0.49 4.37 -1.86
C THR A 234 -1.53 5.45 -1.56
N ILE A 235 -2.09 5.46 -0.37
CA ILE A 235 -3.12 6.42 0.00
C ILE A 235 -2.49 7.82 0.09
N ARG A 236 -3.12 8.81 -0.54
CA ARG A 236 -2.83 10.24 -0.30
C ARG A 236 -3.72 10.75 0.82
N HIS A 237 -5.04 10.52 0.70
CA HIS A 237 -6.06 10.95 1.67
C HIS A 237 -7.20 9.92 1.74
N LEU A 238 -7.80 9.75 2.91
CA LEU A 238 -9.13 9.13 3.07
C LEU A 238 -10.16 10.19 3.41
N LEU A 239 -11.27 10.23 2.68
CA LEU A 239 -12.35 11.19 2.89
C LEU A 239 -13.64 10.46 3.29
N PHE A 240 -14.32 10.95 4.32
CA PHE A 240 -15.63 10.44 4.73
C PHE A 240 -16.44 11.51 5.48
N GLY A 241 -17.75 11.30 5.55
CA GLY A 241 -18.71 12.29 6.07
C GLY A 241 -19.14 13.31 5.01
N GLY A 242 -20.39 13.77 5.10
CA GLY A 242 -20.94 14.83 4.26
C GLY A 242 -20.98 14.47 2.76
N GLN A 243 -21.30 15.47 1.95
CA GLN A 243 -21.30 15.35 0.49
C GLN A 243 -19.87 15.51 -0.04
N GLN A 244 -19.39 14.46 -0.72
CA GLN A 244 -18.09 14.44 -1.37
C GLN A 244 -18.25 14.88 -2.83
N SER A 245 -17.29 15.64 -3.35
CA SER A 245 -17.28 16.17 -4.73
C SER A 245 -16.90 15.10 -5.75
N LEU A 246 -17.67 14.01 -5.82
CA LEU A 246 -17.47 12.88 -6.73
C LEU A 246 -18.18 13.12 -8.06
N GLU A 247 -17.57 12.72 -9.19
CA GLU A 247 -18.20 12.78 -10.51
C GLU A 247 -19.54 12.06 -10.51
N SER A 248 -19.60 10.86 -9.94
CA SER A 248 -20.82 10.06 -9.96
C SER A 248 -21.96 10.57 -9.06
N LEU A 249 -21.69 11.58 -8.23
CA LEU A 249 -22.68 12.29 -7.41
C LEU A 249 -23.12 13.63 -8.02
N LYS A 250 -22.54 14.10 -9.14
CA LYS A 250 -22.95 15.38 -9.75
C LYS A 250 -24.41 15.38 -10.20
N ASP A 251 -24.91 14.23 -10.65
CA ASP A 251 -26.29 14.06 -11.15
C ASP A 251 -27.23 13.42 -10.12
N ASN A 252 -26.73 13.07 -8.93
CA ASN A 252 -27.50 12.43 -7.87
C ASN A 252 -27.49 13.32 -6.62
N ASP A 253 -28.67 13.80 -6.21
CA ASP A 253 -28.90 14.48 -4.93
C ASP A 253 -28.79 13.53 -3.71
N ALA A 254 -28.08 12.40 -3.85
CA ALA A 254 -27.88 11.43 -2.79
C ALA A 254 -26.92 12.02 -1.74
N PHE A 255 -27.51 12.73 -0.78
CA PHE A 255 -26.81 13.30 0.35
C PHE A 255 -26.61 12.23 1.44
N ILE A 256 -25.35 11.87 1.69
CA ILE A 256 -25.01 11.01 2.83
C ILE A 256 -24.97 11.87 4.08
N ALA A 257 -26.14 12.01 4.71
CA ALA A 257 -26.32 12.84 5.90
C ALA A 257 -25.52 12.35 7.11
N GLU A 258 -25.39 11.03 7.25
CA GLU A 258 -24.71 10.40 8.39
C GLU A 258 -23.72 9.35 7.91
N ASN A 259 -22.51 9.40 8.43
CA ASN A 259 -21.46 8.43 8.17
C ASN A 259 -21.08 7.69 9.45
N LYS A 260 -21.08 6.35 9.41
CA LYS A 260 -20.83 5.49 10.56
C LYS A 260 -19.35 5.37 10.95
N TRP A 261 -18.43 5.84 10.10
CA TRP A 261 -17.02 5.82 10.44
C TRP A 261 -16.69 6.85 11.51
N ARG A 262 -15.78 6.45 12.40
CA ARG A 262 -15.18 7.30 13.43
C ARG A 262 -13.68 7.11 13.43
N LEU A 263 -12.95 8.15 13.80
CA LEU A 263 -11.50 8.09 14.02
C LEU A 263 -11.19 7.49 15.38
N LYS A 264 -9.96 6.99 15.55
CA LYS A 264 -9.44 6.52 16.84
C LYS A 264 -9.41 7.63 17.90
N SER A 265 -9.24 8.88 17.47
CA SER A 265 -9.38 10.07 18.31
C SER A 265 -10.81 10.30 18.84
N GLY A 266 -11.82 9.69 18.19
CA GLY A 266 -13.24 9.81 18.53
C GLY A 266 -14.04 10.73 17.63
N ILE A 267 -13.40 11.46 16.71
CA ILE A 267 -14.09 12.33 15.74
C ILE A 267 -14.97 11.50 14.80
N ARG A 268 -16.17 12.01 14.51
CA ARG A 268 -17.12 11.44 13.54
C ARG A 268 -17.89 12.55 12.84
N ALA A 269 -18.41 12.26 11.65
CA ALA A 269 -19.34 13.15 10.97
C ALA A 269 -20.59 13.40 11.82
N GLY A 270 -21.14 14.61 11.76
CA GLY A 270 -22.29 15.05 12.54
C GLY A 270 -22.00 15.46 13.98
N MET A 271 -20.76 15.28 14.48
CA MET A 271 -20.36 15.75 15.81
C MET A 271 -20.49 17.29 15.88
N THR A 272 -21.10 17.81 16.95
CA THR A 272 -21.25 19.26 17.16
C THR A 272 -19.91 19.93 17.50
N LEU A 273 -19.81 21.24 17.29
CA LEU A 273 -18.62 22.00 17.69
C LEU A 273 -18.32 21.86 19.20
N VAL A 274 -19.35 21.82 20.03
CA VAL A 274 -19.23 21.62 21.49
C VAL A 274 -18.55 20.29 21.82
N GLU A 275 -19.01 19.21 21.18
CA GLU A 275 -18.42 17.88 21.35
C GLU A 275 -16.97 17.84 20.87
N LEU A 276 -16.67 18.42 19.69
CA LEU A 276 -15.32 18.46 19.13
C LEU A 276 -14.35 19.27 20.02
N ARG A 277 -14.79 20.44 20.51
CA ARG A 277 -14.05 21.28 21.46
C ARG A 277 -13.73 20.56 22.76
N ARG A 278 -14.71 19.83 23.30
CA ARG A 278 -14.53 19.00 24.49
C ARG A 278 -13.58 17.84 24.25
N LEU A 279 -13.65 17.20 23.08
CA LEU A 279 -12.77 16.09 22.70
C LEU A 279 -11.32 16.56 22.59
N ASN A 280 -11.09 17.70 21.93
CA ASN A 280 -9.76 18.29 21.77
C ASN A 280 -9.17 18.79 23.10
N LYS A 281 -10.02 19.21 24.05
CA LYS A 281 -9.67 19.83 25.35
C LYS A 281 -8.92 21.17 25.26
N ALA A 282 -8.73 21.70 24.06
CA ALA A 282 -8.17 23.03 23.83
C ALA A 282 -8.96 23.73 22.71
N ASP A 283 -8.89 25.05 22.72
CA ASP A 283 -9.47 25.87 21.67
C ASP A 283 -8.69 25.69 20.37
N PHE A 284 -9.38 25.91 19.25
CA PHE A 284 -8.83 25.77 17.91
C PHE A 284 -9.51 26.76 16.97
N GLU A 285 -8.81 27.11 15.89
CA GLU A 285 -9.34 28.03 14.88
C GLU A 285 -9.81 27.27 13.64
N PHE A 286 -10.71 27.89 12.91
CA PHE A 286 -11.13 27.47 11.59
C PHE A 286 -11.38 28.66 10.69
N ASN A 287 -11.36 28.41 9.38
CA ASN A 287 -11.56 29.43 8.36
C ASN A 287 -13.01 29.97 8.40
N GLY A 288 -13.18 31.28 8.48
CA GLY A 288 -14.47 31.97 8.41
C GLY A 288 -14.99 32.12 6.97
N GLY A 289 -16.14 32.77 6.80
CA GLY A 289 -16.85 32.85 5.52
C GLY A 289 -16.13 33.60 4.39
N ARG A 290 -15.17 34.49 4.72
CA ARG A 290 -14.38 35.23 3.72
C ARG A 290 -13.24 34.39 3.12
N SER A 291 -12.96 33.23 3.69
CA SER A 291 -11.82 32.38 3.32
C SER A 291 -12.08 31.59 2.05
N ALA A 292 -11.02 31.15 1.37
CA ALA A 292 -11.16 30.27 0.21
C ALA A 292 -11.80 28.91 0.56
N ASN A 293 -11.56 28.42 1.79
CA ASN A 293 -12.09 27.15 2.29
C ASN A 293 -12.76 27.35 3.66
N PRO A 294 -13.97 27.93 3.73
CA PRO A 294 -14.69 28.14 4.99
C PRO A 294 -14.95 26.82 5.74
N GLY A 295 -14.92 26.89 7.07
CA GLY A 295 -15.17 25.74 7.96
C GLY A 295 -14.00 24.78 8.13
N VAL A 296 -12.95 24.86 7.31
CA VAL A 296 -11.75 24.02 7.47
C VAL A 296 -10.96 24.47 8.70
N LEU A 297 -10.67 23.53 9.60
CA LEU A 297 -9.84 23.78 10.79
C LEU A 297 -8.42 24.15 10.39
N THR A 298 -7.81 25.08 11.13
CA THR A 298 -6.40 25.41 10.96
C THR A 298 -5.54 24.35 11.65
N ALA A 299 -4.38 24.07 11.06
CA ALA A 299 -3.50 22.99 11.45
C ALA A 299 -2.62 23.33 12.67
N ASP A 300 -3.22 23.91 13.70
CA ASP A 300 -2.53 24.31 14.92
C ASP A 300 -2.72 23.21 15.98
N ASN A 301 -1.62 22.62 16.46
CA ASN A 301 -1.65 21.50 17.42
C ASN A 301 -1.84 21.98 18.87
N THR A 302 -2.92 22.72 19.12
CA THR A 302 -3.37 23.04 20.46
C THR A 302 -4.39 21.98 20.89
N GLY A 303 -3.98 20.98 21.68
CA GLY A 303 -4.90 19.99 22.27
C GLY A 303 -4.50 18.52 22.09
N ASN A 304 -5.50 17.63 22.18
CA ASN A 304 -5.31 16.16 22.08
C ASN A 304 -5.44 15.63 20.65
N ILE A 305 -6.02 16.41 19.74
CA ILE A 305 -6.27 16.00 18.37
C ILE A 305 -5.18 16.57 17.48
N ASN A 306 -4.67 15.75 16.57
CA ASN A 306 -3.73 16.19 15.54
C ASN A 306 -4.52 16.56 14.28
N PHE A 307 -4.90 17.83 14.15
CA PHE A 307 -5.67 18.32 12.99
C PHE A 307 -4.85 18.37 11.68
N ILE A 308 -3.53 18.17 11.72
CA ILE A 308 -2.72 17.93 10.51
C ILE A 308 -3.03 16.54 9.94
N LYS A 309 -3.13 15.53 10.83
CA LYS A 309 -3.46 14.16 10.44
C LYS A 309 -4.96 13.99 10.17
N GLU A 310 -5.78 14.58 11.03
CA GLU A 310 -7.23 14.43 11.06
C GLU A 310 -7.88 15.76 10.69
N LYS A 311 -7.82 16.12 9.42
CA LYS A 311 -8.31 17.40 8.94
C LYS A 311 -9.84 17.38 8.91
N VAL A 312 -10.44 18.37 9.56
CA VAL A 312 -11.90 18.47 9.74
C VAL A 312 -12.42 19.68 8.99
N THR A 313 -13.56 19.51 8.33
CA THR A 313 -14.34 20.61 7.76
C THR A 313 -15.67 20.71 8.50
N LEU A 314 -15.98 21.89 9.01
CA LEU A 314 -17.23 22.18 9.69
C LEU A 314 -18.29 22.67 8.69
N GLY A 315 -19.49 22.13 8.83
CA GLY A 315 -20.71 22.70 8.26
C GLY A 315 -21.36 23.65 9.25
N CYS A 316 -22.05 24.68 8.76
CA CYS A 316 -22.80 25.62 9.60
C CYS A 316 -24.24 25.76 9.14
N MET A 317 -25.18 25.78 10.08
CA MET A 317 -26.61 25.97 9.77
C MET A 317 -27.06 27.44 9.82
N ASN A 318 -26.39 28.29 10.60
CA ASN A 318 -26.79 29.68 10.87
C ASN A 318 -25.67 30.72 10.63
N CYS A 319 -24.81 30.48 9.64
CA CYS A 319 -23.65 31.32 9.33
C CYS A 319 -23.84 32.27 8.12
N SER A 320 -25.07 32.73 7.89
CA SER A 320 -25.42 33.56 6.72
C SER A 320 -25.34 35.06 6.98
N ASP A 321 -24.92 35.48 8.18
CA ASP A 321 -24.81 36.88 8.57
C ASP A 321 -23.46 37.51 8.19
N ASN A 322 -23.44 38.84 8.16
CA ASN A 322 -22.24 39.60 7.78
C ASN A 322 -21.04 39.36 8.69
N LYS A 323 -21.22 39.06 9.99
CA LYS A 323 -20.10 38.82 10.90
C LYS A 323 -19.35 37.56 10.47
N PHE A 324 -20.06 36.48 10.16
CA PHE A 324 -19.42 35.26 9.66
C PHE A 324 -18.81 35.45 8.26
N LEU A 325 -19.58 36.04 7.33
CA LEU A 325 -19.19 36.16 5.92
C LEU A 325 -17.97 37.06 5.69
N THR A 326 -17.69 38.00 6.59
CA THR A 326 -16.56 38.93 6.46
C THR A 326 -15.32 38.51 7.24
N THR A 327 -15.45 37.52 8.12
CA THR A 327 -14.37 37.05 8.98
C THR A 327 -13.51 35.99 8.28
N THR A 328 -12.19 36.08 8.44
CA THR A 328 -11.23 35.14 7.84
C THR A 328 -10.94 33.94 8.75
N LYS A 329 -10.88 34.14 10.07
CA LYS A 329 -10.61 33.07 11.04
C LYS A 329 -11.51 33.26 12.26
N ILE A 330 -12.00 32.16 12.80
CA ILE A 330 -12.90 32.13 13.96
C ILE A 330 -12.38 31.05 14.90
N SER A 331 -12.30 31.35 16.20
CA SER A 331 -12.01 30.34 17.22
C SER A 331 -13.26 29.54 17.59
N ALA A 332 -13.09 28.31 18.07
CA ALA A 332 -14.22 27.50 18.50
C ALA A 332 -14.96 28.17 19.67
N ASP A 333 -14.24 28.72 20.64
CA ASP A 333 -14.84 29.39 21.80
C ASP A 333 -15.60 30.67 21.42
N GLU A 334 -15.11 31.45 20.44
CA GLU A 334 -15.85 32.59 19.89
C GLU A 334 -17.13 32.15 19.18
N ALA A 335 -17.05 31.12 18.33
CA ALA A 335 -18.20 30.62 17.60
C ALA A 335 -19.30 30.07 18.53
N LEU A 336 -18.90 29.45 19.65
CA LEU A 336 -19.84 29.00 20.68
C LEU A 336 -20.49 30.18 21.41
N THR A 337 -19.74 31.24 21.70
CA THR A 337 -20.25 32.47 22.32
C THR A 337 -21.25 33.18 21.40
N ASP A 338 -20.99 33.13 20.09
CA ASP A 338 -21.87 33.65 19.03
C ASP A 338 -23.08 32.74 18.73
N GLU A 339 -23.30 31.68 19.50
CA GLU A 339 -24.40 30.72 19.31
C GLU A 339 -24.44 30.11 17.89
N ARG A 340 -23.27 29.86 17.30
CA ARG A 340 -23.16 29.23 15.98
C ARG A 340 -23.46 27.74 16.06
N ILE A 341 -24.31 27.27 15.16
CA ILE A 341 -24.68 25.86 15.00
C ILE A 341 -23.73 25.25 13.97
N LEU A 342 -22.58 24.81 14.47
CA LEU A 342 -21.49 24.19 13.70
C LEU A 342 -21.38 22.69 14.04
N PHE A 343 -21.08 21.89 13.02
CA PHE A 343 -20.91 20.44 13.14
C PHE A 343 -19.85 19.92 12.17
N VAL A 344 -19.26 18.77 12.45
CA VAL A 344 -18.31 18.08 11.58
C VAL A 344 -19.04 17.62 10.32
N LEU A 345 -18.81 18.29 9.20
CA LEU A 345 -19.39 17.93 7.91
C LEU A 345 -18.61 16.79 7.28
N SER A 346 -17.30 16.94 7.14
CA SER A 346 -16.43 15.96 6.50
C SER A 346 -15.07 15.87 7.19
N ILE A 347 -14.42 14.73 7.02
CA ILE A 347 -13.13 14.39 7.62
C ILE A 347 -12.20 13.90 6.51
N GLU A 348 -10.99 14.44 6.50
CA GLU A 348 -9.87 14.04 5.65
C GLU A 348 -8.78 13.47 6.56
N LEU A 349 -8.51 12.17 6.41
CA LEU A 349 -7.48 11.46 7.17
C LEU A 349 -6.22 11.29 6.31
N ASN A 350 -5.11 11.82 6.81
CA ASN A 350 -3.78 11.73 6.21
C ASN A 350 -3.01 10.54 6.82
N PRO A 351 -2.43 9.64 6.00
CA PRO A 351 -1.69 8.47 6.47
C PRO A 351 -0.51 8.75 7.39
#